data_AF-A0A7S3YME8-F1
#
_entry.id   AF-A0A7S3YME8-F1
#
_cell.length_a   1.000
_cell.length_b   1.000
_cell.length_c   1.000
_cell.angle_alpha   90.00
_cell.angle_beta   90.00
_cell.angle_gamma   90.00
#
_symmetry.space_group_name_H-M   'P 1'
#
loop_
_entity.id
_entity.type
_entity.pdbx_description
1 polymer ?
#
loop_
_entity_poly.entity_id
_entity_poly.type
_entity_poly.pdbx_seq_one_letter_code
_entity_poly.pdbx_strand_id
1 'polypeptide(L)'
;MFSKLAFNQLKGILGEIFEDVDENTLEISMLGDLFSESHVELSDLYLKQDIINDLLPPFNITRAFIGKLSVRGISEFLAGGDLTVIVDSVGLLLGPATAGADP
;
A
#
# COMPACT_ATOMS: atom_id res chain seq x y z
N MET A 1 -7.53 -13.93 17.32
CA MET A 1 -8.71 -13.05 17.49
C MET A 1 -8.34 -11.58 17.30
N PHE A 2 -7.30 -11.06 17.99
CA PHE A 2 -6.76 -9.71 17.75
C PHE A 2 -6.26 -9.47 16.31
N SER A 3 -5.60 -10.46 15.70
CA SER A 3 -5.10 -10.37 14.32
C SER A 3 -6.20 -10.12 13.28
N LYS A 4 -7.38 -10.74 13.44
CA LYS A 4 -8.50 -10.62 12.48
C LYS A 4 -9.21 -9.28 12.60
N LEU A 5 -9.31 -8.72 13.81
CA LEU A 5 -9.87 -7.39 14.02
C LEU A 5 -8.93 -6.30 13.47
N ALA A 6 -7.63 -6.42 13.74
CA ALA A 6 -6.61 -5.52 13.19
C ALA A 6 -6.56 -5.61 11.66
N PHE A 7 -6.60 -6.82 11.10
CA PHE A 7 -6.71 -7.05 9.66
C PHE A 7 -7.94 -6.37 9.06
N ASN A 8 -9.13 -6.52 9.65
CA ASN A 8 -10.35 -5.90 9.12
C ASN A 8 -10.29 -4.36 9.11
N GLN A 9 -9.66 -3.77 10.12
CA GLN A 9 -9.46 -2.31 10.17
C GLN A 9 -8.42 -1.85 9.14
N LEU A 10 -7.29 -2.56 9.05
CA LEU A 10 -6.26 -2.31 8.04
C LEU A 10 -6.81 -2.47 6.62
N LYS A 11 -7.61 -3.51 6.37
CA LYS A 11 -8.26 -3.75 5.09
C LYS A 11 -9.18 -2.61 4.69
N GLY A 12 -9.88 -1.98 5.64
CA GLY A 12 -10.70 -0.80 5.36
C GLY A 12 -9.86 0.35 4.80
N ILE A 13 -8.78 0.69 5.49
CA ILE A 13 -7.86 1.77 5.09
C ILE A 13 -7.13 1.43 3.79
N LEU A 14 -6.59 0.22 3.68
CA LEU A 14 -5.90 -0.25 2.48
C LEU A 14 -6.85 -0.30 1.29
N GLY A 15 -8.12 -0.66 1.50
CA GLY A 15 -9.15 -0.64 0.48
C GLY A 15 -9.56 0.76 0.02
N GLU A 16 -9.13 1.84 0.67
CA GLU A 16 -9.28 3.21 0.15
C GLU A 16 -8.19 3.54 -0.88
N ILE A 17 -7.01 2.90 -0.80
CA ILE A 17 -5.84 3.21 -1.61
C ILE A 17 -5.64 2.20 -2.74
N PHE A 18 -5.87 0.91 -2.43
CA PHE A 18 -5.59 -0.22 -3.31
C PHE A 18 -6.86 -0.90 -3.79
N GLU A 19 -6.78 -1.46 -4.99
CA GLU A 19 -7.79 -2.34 -5.57
C GLU A 19 -7.67 -3.75 -4.94
N ASP A 20 -8.81 -4.38 -4.67
CA ASP A 20 -8.94 -5.81 -4.33
C ASP A 20 -8.05 -6.38 -3.21
N VAL A 21 -7.83 -5.61 -2.13
CA VAL A 21 -7.09 -6.09 -0.95
C VAL A 21 -7.81 -7.26 -0.26
N ASP A 22 -7.20 -8.44 -0.29
CA ASP A 22 -7.73 -9.66 0.31
C ASP A 22 -6.77 -10.29 1.36
N GLU A 23 -7.14 -11.45 1.90
CA GLU A 23 -6.33 -12.17 2.89
C GLU A 23 -5.05 -12.77 2.31
N ASN A 24 -4.96 -12.96 0.99
CA ASN A 24 -3.76 -13.49 0.31
C ASN A 24 -2.74 -12.38 0.00
N THR A 25 -3.24 -11.15 -0.10
CA THR A 25 -2.45 -9.94 -0.38
C THR A 25 -1.63 -9.52 0.84
N LEU A 26 -2.04 -9.92 2.05
CA LEU A 26 -1.58 -9.34 3.32
C LEU A 26 -1.04 -10.40 4.29
N GLU A 27 0.26 -10.32 4.56
CA GLU A 27 0.96 -11.07 5.58
C GLU A 27 1.20 -10.20 6.81
N ILE A 28 0.76 -10.67 7.98
CA ILE A 28 0.87 -9.93 9.24
C ILE A 28 1.70 -10.75 10.23
N SER A 29 2.86 -10.23 10.61
CA SER A 29 3.66 -10.75 11.71
C SER A 29 3.71 -9.75 12.86
N MET A 30 2.76 -9.92 13.79
CA MET A 30 2.63 -9.08 15.01
C MET A 30 3.42 -9.65 16.20
N LEU A 31 3.86 -10.90 16.10
CA LEU A 31 4.76 -11.52 17.06
C LEU A 31 6.17 -11.26 16.56
N GLY A 32 6.71 -10.09 16.90
CA GLY A 32 8.15 -9.96 16.93
C GLY A 32 8.67 -10.94 17.98
N ASP A 33 9.21 -12.07 17.56
CA ASP A 33 10.13 -12.80 18.43
C ASP A 33 11.30 -11.84 18.75
N LEU A 34 12.06 -12.09 19.81
CA LEU A 34 13.17 -11.24 20.27
C LEU A 34 14.29 -11.00 19.21
N PHE A 35 14.10 -11.54 18.01
CA PHE A 35 15.02 -11.57 16.88
C PHE A 35 14.44 -11.00 15.57
N SER A 36 13.18 -10.53 15.53
CA SER A 36 12.59 -9.95 14.31
C SER A 36 11.58 -8.83 14.61
N GLU A 37 11.71 -7.71 13.92
CA GLU A 37 10.77 -6.58 14.01
C GLU A 37 9.34 -7.00 13.61
N SER A 38 8.35 -6.48 14.32
CA SER A 38 6.94 -6.59 13.92
C SER A 38 6.77 -5.99 12.52
N HIS A 39 6.15 -6.73 11.61
CA HIS A 39 5.98 -6.27 10.24
C HIS A 39 4.63 -6.65 9.63
N VAL A 40 4.22 -5.82 8.69
CA VAL A 40 3.11 -6.05 7.78
C VAL A 40 3.68 -6.03 6.37
N GLU A 41 3.43 -7.10 5.63
CA GLU A 41 3.81 -7.20 4.23
C GLU A 41 2.56 -7.32 3.37
N LEU A 42 2.57 -6.57 2.28
CA LEU A 42 1.53 -6.55 1.27
C LEU A 42 2.19 -6.81 -0.08
N SER A 43 1.61 -7.69 -0.90
CA SER A 43 2.17 -8.03 -2.21
C SER A 43 1.14 -7.86 -3.31
N ASP A 44 1.62 -7.67 -4.54
CA ASP A 44 0.79 -7.59 -5.75
C ASP A 44 -0.33 -6.54 -5.69
N LEU A 45 0.02 -5.33 -5.24
CA LEU A 45 -0.92 -4.24 -5.02
C LEU A 45 -1.14 -3.43 -6.30
N TYR A 46 -2.39 -3.08 -6.57
CA TYR A 46 -2.77 -2.11 -7.59
C TYR A 46 -3.36 -0.88 -6.92
N LEU A 47 -2.89 0.31 -7.26
CA LEU A 47 -3.47 1.55 -6.73
C LEU A 47 -4.74 1.89 -7.50
N LYS A 48 -5.74 2.40 -6.80
CA LYS A 48 -6.95 2.93 -7.44
C LYS A 48 -6.64 4.18 -8.25
N GLN A 49 -7.29 4.32 -9.40
CA GLN A 49 -7.04 5.41 -10.34
C GLN A 49 -7.32 6.81 -9.80
N ASP A 50 -8.26 6.96 -8.86
CA ASP A 50 -8.62 8.22 -8.23
C ASP A 50 -7.51 8.77 -7.32
N ILE A 51 -6.64 7.92 -6.76
CA ILE A 51 -5.48 8.33 -5.96
C ILE A 51 -4.35 8.90 -6.82
N ILE A 52 -4.32 8.57 -8.12
CA ILE A 52 -3.13 8.75 -8.95
C ILE A 52 -3.19 10.02 -9.82
N ASN A 53 -4.33 10.70 -9.90
CA ASN A 53 -4.60 11.70 -10.94
C ASN A 53 -4.37 13.18 -10.59
N ASP A 54 -3.45 13.50 -9.68
CA ASP A 54 -3.03 14.89 -9.42
C ASP A 54 -1.74 15.30 -10.14
N LEU A 55 -1.03 14.41 -10.84
CA LEU A 55 0.27 14.72 -11.43
C LEU A 55 0.43 14.45 -12.94
N LEU A 56 0.77 15.55 -13.63
CA LEU A 56 1.67 15.71 -14.78
C LEU A 56 1.12 15.46 -16.21
N PRO A 57 0.56 16.52 -16.84
CA PRO A 57 0.54 16.61 -18.30
C PRO A 57 1.95 16.37 -18.88
N PRO A 58 2.10 15.70 -20.04
CA PRO A 58 1.06 15.26 -20.97
C PRO A 58 0.62 13.79 -20.79
N PHE A 59 0.82 13.19 -19.61
CA PHE A 59 0.53 11.77 -19.36
C PHE A 59 -0.57 11.60 -18.31
N ASN A 60 -1.37 10.57 -18.49
CA ASN A 60 -2.26 10.07 -17.44
C ASN A 60 -1.72 8.72 -16.97
N ILE A 61 -1.73 8.47 -15.66
CA ILE A 61 -1.38 7.15 -15.14
C ILE A 61 -2.62 6.25 -15.28
N THR A 62 -2.53 5.26 -16.16
CA THR A 62 -3.63 4.32 -16.45
C THR A 62 -3.69 3.16 -15.47
N ARG A 63 -2.52 2.76 -14.94
CA ARG A 63 -2.38 1.79 -13.86
C ARG A 63 -1.11 2.07 -13.05
N ALA A 64 -1.17 1.81 -11.76
CA ALA A 64 0.00 1.75 -10.90
C ALA A 64 -0.02 0.47 -10.08
N PHE A 65 1.14 -0.15 -9.97
CA PHE A 65 1.36 -1.44 -9.33
C PHE A 65 2.54 -1.33 -8.36
N ILE A 66 2.43 -2.00 -7.22
CA ILE A 66 3.49 -2.20 -6.25
C ILE A 66 3.62 -3.71 -6.03
N GLY A 67 4.78 -4.27 -6.37
CA GLY A 67 5.04 -5.68 -6.16
C GLY A 67 5.10 -6.05 -4.69
N LYS A 68 5.73 -5.22 -3.85
CA LYS A 68 5.78 -5.43 -2.40
C LYS A 68 5.80 -4.12 -1.62
N LEU A 69 4.99 -4.06 -0.57
CA LEU A 69 4.97 -3.01 0.44
C LEU A 69 5.22 -3.65 1.81
N SER A 70 6.28 -3.22 2.49
CA SER A 70 6.62 -3.69 3.83
C SER A 70 6.59 -2.54 4.82
N VAL A 71 5.84 -2.70 5.90
CA VAL A 71 5.82 -1.79 7.05
C VAL A 71 6.48 -2.52 8.22
N ARG A 72 7.54 -1.95 8.77
CA ARG A 72 8.34 -2.53 9.86
C ARG A 72 8.43 -1.60 11.06
N GLY A 73 8.69 -2.16 12.23
CA GLY A 73 8.85 -1.39 13.47
C GLY A 73 7.55 -0.92 14.11
N ILE A 74 6.41 -1.57 13.83
CA ILE A 74 5.09 -1.17 14.38
C ILE A 74 5.12 -1.10 15.92
N SER A 75 5.71 -2.10 16.58
CA SER A 75 5.83 -2.11 18.04
C SER A 75 6.71 -0.98 18.58
N GLU A 76 7.77 -0.62 17.87
CA GLU A 76 8.70 0.44 18.26
C GLU A 76 8.06 1.81 18.07
N PHE A 77 7.35 2.00 16.97
CA PHE A 77 6.56 3.20 16.70
C PHE A 77 5.54 3.49 17.80
N LEU A 78 4.83 2.47 18.29
CA LEU A 78 3.90 2.61 19.43
C LEU A 78 4.61 3.01 20.73
N ALA A 79 5.92 2.76 20.86
CA ALA A 79 6.76 3.19 21.97
C ALA A 79 7.47 4.54 21.72
N GLY A 80 7.16 5.24 20.62
CA GLY A 80 7.74 6.54 20.25
C GLY A 80 8.99 6.45 19.36
N GLY A 81 9.28 5.27 18.81
CA GLY A 81 10.32 5.06 17.79
C GLY A 81 9.85 5.38 16.37
N ASP A 82 10.69 5.04 15.39
CA ASP A 82 10.40 5.28 13.97
C ASP A 82 9.59 4.13 13.35
N LEU A 83 8.83 4.45 12.30
CA LEU A 83 8.16 3.47 11.45
C LEU A 83 8.88 3.41 10.10
N THR A 84 9.25 2.22 9.66
CA THR A 84 9.90 2.04 8.35
C THR A 84 8.89 1.53 7.33
N VAL A 85 8.74 2.26 6.22
CA VAL A 85 7.92 1.86 5.08
C VAL A 85 8.83 1.63 3.87
N ILE A 86 8.80 0.42 3.33
CA ILE A 86 9.60 -0.01 2.19
C ILE A 86 8.66 -0.36 1.05
N VAL A 87 8.89 0.24 -0.11
CA VAL A 87 8.17 -0.06 -1.33
C VAL A 87 9.16 -0.65 -2.33
N ASP A 88 8.86 -1.84 -2.83
CA ASP A 88 9.67 -2.55 -3.80
C ASP A 88 8.84 -2.87 -5.07
N SER A 89 9.52 -2.87 -6.21
CA SER A 89 8.96 -3.19 -7.52
C SER A 89 7.75 -2.33 -7.89
N VAL A 90 7.95 -1.01 -7.98
CA VAL A 90 6.93 -0.06 -8.43
C VAL A 90 6.86 -0.03 -9.95
N GLY A 91 5.66 -0.23 -10.50
CA GLY A 91 5.37 -0.11 -11.93
C GLY A 91 4.27 0.91 -12.20
N LEU A 92 4.49 1.80 -13.18
CA LEU A 92 3.49 2.76 -13.64
C LEU A 92 3.25 2.56 -15.13
N LEU A 93 1.98 2.41 -15.52
CA LEU A 93 1.56 2.38 -16.91
C LEU A 93 1.00 3.75 -17.30
N LEU A 94 1.73 4.45 -18.18
CA LEU A 94 1.34 5.77 -18.66
C LEU A 94 0.56 5.66 -19.97
N GLY A 95 -0.50 6.45 -20.07
CA GLY A 95 -1.23 6.71 -21.30
C GLY A 95 -1.15 8.18 -21.69
N PRO A 96 -1.49 8.53 -22.93
CA PRO A 96 -1.58 9.93 -23.33
C PRO A 96 -2.69 10.63 -22.52
N ALA A 97 -2.43 11.86 -22.05
CA ALA A 97 -3.49 12.70 -21.53
C ALA A 97 -4.50 12.96 -22.67
N THR A 98 -5.79 12.71 -22.41
CA THR A 98 -6.83 13.03 -23.38
C THR A 98 -6.86 14.54 -23.58
N ALA A 99 -6.32 15.03 -24.69
CA ALA A 99 -6.54 16.40 -25.15
C ALA A 99 -8.03 16.58 -25.45
N GLY A 100 -8.80 17.12 -24.50
CA GLY A 100 -10.23 17.33 -24.74
C GLY A 100 -11.17 17.54 -23.54
N ALA A 101 -10.67 17.67 -22.30
CA ALA A 101 -11.47 18.30 -21.25
C ALA A 101 -11.10 19.79 -21.20
N ASP A 102 -11.74 20.58 -22.07
CA ASP A 102 -11.76 22.05 -21.98
C ASP A 102 -12.34 22.46 -20.60
N PRO A 103 -11.89 23.57 -20.00
CA PRO A 103 -12.42 24.11 -18.75
C PRO A 103 -13.86 24.61 -18.84
#